data_AF-A0A965PTV6-F1
#
_entry.id   AF-A0A965PTV6-F1
#
_cell.length_a   1.000
_cell.length_b   1.000
_cell.length_c   1.000
_cell.angle_alpha   90.00
_cell.angle_beta   90.00
_cell.angle_gamma   90.00
#
_symmetry.space_group_name_H-M   'P 1'
#
loop_
_entity.id
_entity.type
_entity.pdbx_description
1 polymer ?
#
loop_
_entity_poly.entity_id
_entity_poly.type
_entity_poly.pdbx_seq_one_letter_code
_entity_poly.pdbx_strand_id
1 'polypeptide(L)'
;MTQDYPHPITPPPELVQQWINEEDGLTAGHIATRAAQWGWDQREPEIQAVADQELEACCHYFARDLRESLALELRAARRPKPPSLKEQALAELQISDERGYLKEAAVDTIRRALEQLDD
;
A
#
# COMPACT_ATOMS: atom_id res chain seq x y z
N MET A 1 34.15 -13.07 -6.40
CA MET A 1 33.02 -14.01 -6.25
C MET A 1 31.80 -13.17 -5.91
N THR A 2 31.03 -12.76 -6.92
CA THR A 2 29.73 -12.13 -6.70
C THR A 2 28.76 -13.27 -6.39
N GLN A 3 28.21 -13.30 -5.18
CA GLN A 3 27.05 -14.14 -4.91
C GLN A 3 25.93 -13.64 -5.81
N ASP A 4 25.46 -14.49 -6.72
CA ASP A 4 24.25 -14.24 -7.49
C ASP A 4 23.07 -14.31 -6.50
N TYR A 5 22.70 -13.14 -5.96
CA TYR A 5 21.44 -13.02 -5.23
C TYR A 5 20.31 -13.13 -6.27
N PRO A 6 19.29 -13.97 -6.04
CA PRO A 6 18.16 -14.13 -6.97
C PRO A 6 17.39 -12.83 -7.20
N HIS A 7 17.59 -11.82 -6.35
CA HIS A 7 17.02 -10.49 -6.49
C HIS A 7 18.16 -9.46 -6.41
N PRO A 8 18.55 -8.83 -7.53
CA PRO A 8 19.59 -7.82 -7.51
C PRO A 8 19.14 -6.65 -6.63
N ILE A 9 19.96 -6.30 -5.63
CA ILE A 9 19.71 -5.17 -4.73
C ILE A 9 20.13 -3.84 -5.38
N THR A 10 20.79 -3.92 -6.54
CA THR A 10 21.31 -2.78 -7.29
C THR A 10 20.64 -2.73 -8.67
N PRO A 11 20.10 -1.57 -9.09
CA PRO A 11 19.53 -1.41 -10.42
C PRO A 11 20.59 -1.64 -11.51
N PRO A 12 20.19 -2.14 -12.69
CA PRO A 12 21.10 -2.26 -13.83
C PRO A 12 21.74 -0.91 -14.18
N PRO A 13 23.05 -0.86 -14.52
CA PRO A 13 23.73 0.38 -14.87
C PRO A 13 23.07 1.17 -15.99
N GLU A 14 22.45 0.48 -16.96
CA GLU A 14 21.74 1.09 -18.08
C GLU A 14 20.49 1.85 -17.62
N LEU A 15 19.80 1.34 -16.60
CA LEU A 15 18.64 1.98 -15.99
C LEU A 15 19.05 3.22 -15.18
N VAL A 16 20.17 3.13 -14.45
CA VAL A 16 20.74 4.28 -13.75
C VAL A 16 21.13 5.38 -14.75
N GLN A 17 21.69 5.02 -15.90
CA GLN A 17 22.03 5.97 -16.95
C GLN A 17 20.81 6.65 -17.57
N GLN A 18 19.66 5.95 -17.66
CA GLN A 18 18.40 6.57 -18.07
C GLN A 18 17.96 7.64 -17.06
N TRP A 19 17.96 7.33 -15.75
CA TRP A 19 17.61 8.32 -14.72
C TRP A 19 18.52 9.55 -14.74
N ILE A 20 19.80 9.37 -15.06
CA ILE A 20 20.76 10.47 -15.21
C ILE A 20 20.41 11.38 -16.40
N ASN A 21 19.79 10.83 -17.45
CA ASN A 21 19.48 11.54 -18.69
C ASN A 21 18.04 12.10 -18.72
N GLU A 22 17.20 11.76 -17.73
CA GLU A 22 15.79 12.18 -17.66
C GLU A 22 15.61 13.64 -17.20
N GLU A 23 16.58 14.20 -16.49
CA GLU A 23 16.55 15.58 -16.00
C GLU A 23 17.81 16.32 -16.50
N ASP A 24 17.64 17.55 -17.02
CA ASP A 24 18.75 18.46 -17.32
C ASP A 24 19.33 19.00 -15.98
N GLY A 25 20.06 18.13 -15.28
CA GLY A 25 20.69 18.42 -14.00
C GLY A 25 20.68 17.22 -13.06
N LEU A 26 21.87 16.70 -12.75
CA LEU A 26 22.08 15.69 -11.72
C LEU A 26 21.76 16.27 -10.33
N THR A 27 20.50 16.21 -9.90
CA THR A 27 20.22 16.32 -8.47
C THR A 27 20.35 14.91 -7.87
N ALA A 28 21.28 14.74 -6.94
CA ALA A 28 21.41 13.48 -6.19
C ALA A 28 20.08 13.05 -5.56
N GLY A 29 19.17 14.00 -5.30
CA GLY A 29 17.80 13.73 -4.85
C GLY A 29 16.94 13.01 -5.88
N HIS A 30 17.02 13.34 -7.18
CA HIS A 30 16.27 12.65 -8.23
C HIS A 30 16.70 11.18 -8.34
N ILE A 31 18.02 10.95 -8.41
CA ILE A 31 18.58 9.59 -8.50
C ILE A 31 18.25 8.77 -7.24
N ALA A 32 18.36 9.37 -6.05
CA ALA A 32 17.97 8.70 -4.80
C ALA A 32 16.48 8.34 -4.78
N THR A 33 15.62 9.22 -5.29
CA THR A 33 14.17 8.97 -5.40
C THR A 33 13.86 7.83 -6.36
N ARG A 34 14.47 7.84 -7.56
CA ARG A 34 14.32 6.78 -8.56
C ARG A 34 14.81 5.43 -8.05
N ALA A 35 15.96 5.40 -7.36
CA ALA A 35 16.50 4.17 -6.79
C ALA A 35 15.59 3.59 -5.69
N ALA A 36 15.01 4.45 -4.83
CA ALA A 36 14.06 4.03 -3.80
C ALA A 36 12.77 3.47 -4.40
N GLN A 37 12.24 4.11 -5.44
CA GLN A 37 11.07 3.63 -6.19
C GLN A 37 11.35 2.29 -6.86
N TRP A 38 12.47 2.16 -7.56
CA TRP A 38 12.88 0.90 -8.17
C TRP A 38 13.01 -0.23 -7.15
N GLY A 39 13.64 0.01 -6.00
CA GLY A 39 13.75 -1.00 -4.95
C GLY A 39 12.39 -1.43 -4.36
N TRP A 40 11.41 -0.52 -4.37
CA TRP A 40 10.03 -0.83 -3.99
C TRP A 40 9.31 -1.65 -5.06
N ASP A 41 9.43 -1.26 -6.33
CA ASP A 41 8.79 -1.92 -7.48
C ASP A 41 9.39 -3.31 -7.75
N GLN A 42 10.67 -3.51 -7.41
CA GLN A 42 11.35 -4.80 -7.47
C GLN A 42 11.17 -5.65 -6.21
N ARG A 43 10.34 -5.22 -5.22
CA ARG A 43 9.89 -6.18 -4.22
C ARG A 43 9.16 -7.28 -4.95
N GLU A 44 9.79 -8.45 -5.00
CA GLU A 44 9.17 -9.56 -5.67
C GLU A 44 7.83 -9.91 -5.02
N PRO A 45 6.80 -10.22 -5.83
CA PRO A 45 5.56 -10.82 -5.36
C PRO A 45 5.80 -12.01 -4.43
N GLU A 46 6.94 -12.71 -4.61
CA GLU A 46 7.39 -13.82 -3.79
C GLU A 46 7.66 -13.44 -2.33
N ILE A 47 8.22 -12.25 -2.05
CA ILE A 47 8.44 -11.78 -0.66
C ILE A 47 7.10 -11.52 0.02
N GLN A 48 6.15 -10.94 -0.71
CA GLN A 48 4.80 -10.70 -0.22
C GLN A 48 4.07 -12.04 0.01
N ALA A 49 4.20 -12.98 -0.93
CA ALA A 49 3.62 -14.33 -0.82
C ALA A 49 4.19 -15.13 0.36
N VAL A 50 5.50 -15.05 0.63
CA VAL A 50 6.14 -15.69 1.78
C VAL A 50 5.66 -15.03 3.08
N ALA A 51 5.56 -13.70 3.12
CA ALA A 51 5.01 -13.00 4.28
C ALA A 51 3.52 -13.31 4.52
N ASP A 52 2.75 -13.51 3.45
CA ASP A 52 1.35 -13.94 3.51
C ASP A 52 1.23 -15.40 3.97
N GLN A 53 2.09 -16.30 3.47
CA GLN A 53 2.14 -17.70 3.89
C GLN A 53 2.42 -17.85 5.38
N GLU A 54 3.41 -17.11 5.91
CA GLU A 54 3.73 -17.11 7.34
C GLU A 54 2.57 -16.53 8.18
N LEU A 55 1.91 -15.46 7.71
CA LEU A 55 0.73 -14.90 8.37
C LEU A 55 -0.43 -15.91 8.40
N GLU A 56 -0.66 -16.64 7.33
CA GLU A 56 -1.69 -17.69 7.25
C GLU A 56 -1.40 -18.86 8.19
N ALA A 57 -0.15 -19.31 8.27
CA ALA A 57 0.28 -20.36 9.20
C ALA A 57 0.04 -19.93 10.66
N CYS A 58 0.36 -18.68 10.99
CA CYS A 58 0.08 -18.12 12.31
C CYS A 58 -1.42 -18.03 12.57
N CYS A 59 -2.22 -17.51 11.63
CA CYS A 59 -3.67 -17.43 11.80
C CYS A 59 -4.29 -18.83 12.00
N HIS A 60 -3.82 -19.85 11.27
CA HIS A 60 -4.26 -21.22 11.44
C HIS A 60 -3.94 -21.78 12.83
N TYR A 61 -2.72 -21.58 13.33
CA TYR A 61 -2.33 -21.97 14.69
C TYR A 61 -3.23 -21.30 15.73
N PHE A 62 -3.46 -19.99 15.60
CA PHE A 62 -4.31 -19.25 16.55
C PHE A 62 -5.77 -19.72 16.51
N ALA A 63 -6.32 -20.00 15.33
CA ALA A 63 -7.69 -20.50 15.20
C ALA A 63 -7.85 -21.93 15.75
N ARG A 64 -6.84 -22.79 15.56
CA ARG A 64 -6.85 -24.19 15.99
C ARG A 64 -6.59 -24.35 17.50
N ASP A 65 -5.56 -23.68 18.02
CA ASP A 65 -4.99 -23.97 19.34
C ASP A 65 -5.28 -22.89 20.40
N LEU A 66 -5.79 -21.72 20.01
CA LEU A 66 -6.05 -20.60 20.92
C LEU A 66 -7.51 -20.12 20.86
N ARG A 67 -7.82 -19.25 19.89
CA ARG A 67 -9.15 -18.67 19.67
C ARG A 67 -9.23 -18.05 18.29
N GLU A 68 -10.31 -18.34 17.58
CA GLU A 68 -10.58 -17.78 16.24
C GLU A 68 -10.55 -16.24 16.21
N SER A 69 -11.06 -15.57 17.25
CA SER A 69 -11.03 -14.10 17.31
C SER A 69 -9.60 -13.54 17.29
N LEU A 70 -8.64 -14.22 17.90
CA LEU A 70 -7.24 -13.77 17.92
C LEU A 70 -6.58 -13.91 16.54
N ALA A 71 -6.98 -14.93 15.77
CA ALA A 71 -6.55 -15.07 14.37
C ALA A 71 -7.11 -13.93 13.50
N LEU A 72 -8.37 -13.54 13.72
CA LEU A 72 -8.99 -12.40 13.04
C LEU A 72 -8.32 -11.06 13.42
N GLU A 73 -8.07 -10.84 14.71
CA GLU A 73 -7.35 -9.67 15.23
C GLU A 73 -5.92 -9.59 14.66
N LEU A 74 -5.18 -10.70 14.64
CA LEU A 74 -3.84 -10.78 14.06
C LEU A 74 -3.84 -10.44 12.56
N ARG A 75 -4.77 -11.04 11.80
CA ARG A 75 -4.93 -10.75 10.37
C ARG A 75 -5.24 -9.27 10.14
N ALA A 76 -6.20 -8.70 10.88
CA ALA A 76 -6.55 -7.28 10.78
C ALA A 76 -5.38 -6.35 11.14
N ALA A 77 -4.57 -6.69 12.14
CA ALA A 77 -3.42 -5.90 12.56
C ALA A 77 -2.20 -5.99 11.62
N ARG A 78 -2.12 -7.02 10.78
CA ARG A 78 -1.00 -7.25 9.81
C ARG A 78 -1.38 -6.96 8.37
N ARG A 79 -2.65 -7.06 8.05
CA ARG A 79 -3.28 -6.69 6.79
C ARG A 79 -4.50 -5.83 7.13
N PRO A 80 -4.28 -4.59 7.64
CA PRO A 80 -5.38 -3.65 7.73
C PRO A 80 -5.98 -3.58 6.33
N LYS A 81 -7.27 -3.90 6.21
CA LYS A 81 -7.93 -3.81 4.91
C LYS A 81 -7.69 -2.38 4.41
N PRO A 82 -7.27 -2.19 3.15
CA PRO A 82 -7.37 -0.87 2.57
C PRO A 82 -8.82 -0.40 2.78
N PRO A 83 -9.04 0.88 3.15
CA PRO A 83 -10.37 1.37 3.44
C PRO A 83 -11.31 1.00 2.29
N SER A 84 -12.53 0.60 2.60
CA SER A 84 -13.52 0.25 1.58
C SER A 84 -13.74 1.44 0.64
N LEU A 85 -14.30 1.19 -0.56
CA LEU A 85 -14.62 2.29 -1.46
C LEU A 85 -15.60 3.29 -0.81
N LYS A 86 -16.47 2.81 0.08
CA LYS A 86 -17.36 3.62 0.90
C LYS A 86 -16.57 4.50 1.89
N GLU A 87 -15.63 3.91 2.63
CA GLU A 87 -14.78 4.67 3.57
C GLU A 87 -13.93 5.71 2.84
N GLN A 88 -13.38 5.37 1.67
CA GLN A 88 -12.65 6.31 0.81
C GLN A 88 -13.55 7.44 0.31
N ALA A 89 -14.76 7.12 -0.15
CA ALA A 89 -15.73 8.11 -0.64
C ALA A 89 -16.20 9.06 0.46
N LEU A 90 -16.40 8.56 1.68
CA LEU A 90 -16.75 9.39 2.85
C LEU A 90 -15.61 10.33 3.23
N ALA A 91 -14.36 9.86 3.20
CA ALA A 91 -13.20 10.70 3.47
C ALA A 91 -13.04 11.82 2.42
N GLU A 92 -13.19 11.50 1.13
CA GLU A 92 -13.11 12.50 0.05
C GLU A 92 -14.24 13.53 0.13
N LEU A 93 -15.45 13.09 0.51
CA LEU A 93 -16.59 13.96 0.73
C LEU A 93 -16.33 14.95 1.88
N GLN A 94 -15.73 14.49 2.97
CA GLN A 94 -15.37 15.34 4.10
C GLN A 94 -14.33 16.40 3.69
N ILE A 95 -13.29 16.02 2.95
CA ILE A 95 -12.28 16.96 2.43
C ILE A 95 -12.94 18.01 1.52
N SER A 96 -13.90 17.60 0.70
CA SER A 96 -14.64 18.51 -0.19
C SER A 96 -15.54 19.48 0.55
N ASP A 97 -16.13 19.05 1.67
CA ASP A 97 -16.94 19.89 2.58
C ASP A 97 -16.05 20.93 3.29
N GLU A 98 -14.93 20.49 3.88
CA GLU A 98 -13.96 21.36 4.57
C GLU A 98 -13.35 22.42 3.65
N ARG A 99 -13.17 22.09 2.36
CA ARG A 99 -12.69 23.03 1.32
C ARG A 99 -13.79 23.93 0.75
N GLY A 100 -15.04 23.74 1.14
CA GLY A 100 -16.19 24.52 0.67
C GLY A 100 -16.52 24.29 -0.81
N TYR A 101 -16.13 23.15 -1.38
CA TYR A 101 -16.43 22.80 -2.77
C TYR A 101 -17.88 22.38 -2.98
N LEU A 102 -18.53 21.93 -1.91
CA LEU A 102 -19.91 21.46 -1.92
C LEU A 102 -20.76 22.32 -0.99
N LYS A 103 -22.04 22.42 -1.33
CA LYS A 103 -23.05 23.01 -0.44
C LYS A 103 -23.35 22.01 0.68
N GLU A 104 -23.52 22.49 1.90
CA GLU A 104 -23.83 21.67 3.09
C GLU A 104 -24.98 20.66 2.84
N ALA A 105 -26.06 21.10 2.19
CA ALA A 105 -27.20 20.23 1.84
C ALA A 105 -26.83 19.09 0.86
N ALA A 106 -25.87 19.34 -0.06
CA ALA A 106 -25.38 18.31 -0.97
C ALA A 106 -24.47 17.32 -0.24
N VAL A 107 -23.61 17.82 0.66
CA VAL A 107 -22.77 16.97 1.50
C VAL A 107 -23.62 16.03 2.36
N ASP A 108 -24.66 16.54 3.02
CA ASP A 108 -25.53 15.72 3.87
C ASP A 108 -26.27 14.64 3.07
N THR A 109 -26.77 15.00 1.88
CA THR A 109 -27.44 14.05 0.99
C THR A 109 -26.50 12.93 0.53
N ILE A 110 -25.27 13.29 0.12
CA ILE A 110 -24.27 12.32 -0.37
C ILE A 110 -23.76 11.44 0.78
N ARG A 111 -23.50 12.02 1.95
CA ARG A 111 -23.07 11.29 3.16
C ARG A 111 -24.07 10.19 3.51
N ARG A 112 -25.35 10.54 3.62
CA ARG A 112 -26.43 9.59 3.94
C ARG A 112 -26.56 8.48 2.89
N ALA A 113 -26.34 8.80 1.62
CA ALA A 113 -26.36 7.80 0.54
C ALA A 113 -25.17 6.83 0.65
N LEU A 114 -23.97 7.34 0.93
CA LEU A 114 -22.78 6.51 1.12
C LEU A 114 -22.88 5.62 2.36
N GLU A 115 -23.42 6.14 3.47
CA GLU A 115 -23.62 5.38 4.71
C GLU A 115 -24.55 4.16 4.56
N GLN A 116 -25.47 4.18 3.58
CA GLN A 116 -26.38 3.07 3.26
C GLN A 116 -25.76 1.97 2.41
N LEU A 117 -24.56 2.17 1.86
CA LEU A 117 -23.87 1.14 1.07
C LEU A 117 -23.25 0.09 2.00
N ASP A 118 -23.20 -1.17 1.55
CA ASP A 118 -22.38 -2.20 2.19
C ASP A 118 -20.88 -1.93 1.89
N ASP A 119 -20.00 -2.44 2.76
CA ASP A 119 -18.54 -2.37 2.60
C ASP A 119 -17.96 -3.50 1.72
#